data_AF-A0A954G0U4-F1
#
_entry.id   AF-A0A954G0U4-F1
#
_cell.length_a   1.000
_cell.length_b   1.000
_cell.length_c   1.000
_cell.angle_alpha   90.00
_cell.angle_beta   90.00
_cell.angle_gamma   90.00
#
_symmetry.space_group_name_H-M   'P 1'
#
loop_
_entity.id
_entity.type
_entity.pdbx_description
1 polymer ?
#
loop_
_entity_poly.entity_id
_entity_poly.type
_entity_poly.pdbx_seq_one_letter_code
_entity_poly.pdbx_strand_id
1 'polypeptide(L)'
;MPPEGEGTPLSTQELALVKRWIDQGAKWPESANSKNKLPGSDHWSFQPVKAVTPPQVQNTAWSKNGIDAFILRKLEQEKVEPSAEADRSTLIRRVYLDLTGLPPSVEEWERWTHETNPDWYEQLVDSLLASPHYGERWGRHWLDLARYADSDGFEKDSKRPHAWRWRTWVINALNADMPFDQFSLEQLAGDLLPKPETSQLVATGFHRNTLINREGGTDPEEDRVKRTVDRTNTLGSVWLGITVECGQCHTHKYDPLTQREYYRLYAFFNSLTEPDIGAPLPEEQAAFEKAN
;
A
#
# COMPACT_ATOMS: atom_id res chain seq x y z
N MET A 1 -11.06 -8.80 34.50
CA MET A 1 -11.22 -9.15 35.93
C MET A 1 -12.19 -10.30 36.02
N PRO A 2 -12.00 -11.29 36.91
CA PRO A 2 -13.07 -12.25 37.20
C PRO A 2 -14.27 -11.51 37.81
N PRO A 3 -15.49 -12.05 37.67
CA PRO A 3 -16.69 -11.50 38.31
C PRO A 3 -16.51 -11.32 39.82
N GLU A 4 -17.27 -10.40 40.38
CA GLU A 4 -17.23 -10.08 41.81
C GLU A 4 -17.49 -11.35 42.65
N GLY A 5 -16.53 -11.72 43.51
CA GLY A 5 -16.60 -12.92 44.35
C GLY A 5 -16.07 -14.22 43.72
N GLU A 6 -15.69 -14.22 42.44
CA GLU A 6 -15.24 -15.45 41.72
C GLU A 6 -13.71 -15.57 41.57
N GLY A 7 -12.95 -14.57 42.01
CA GLY A 7 -11.49 -14.64 42.08
C GLY A 7 -11.01 -15.19 43.41
N THR A 8 -10.14 -16.21 43.41
CA THR A 8 -9.39 -16.60 44.60
C THR A 8 -8.51 -15.41 45.03
N PRO A 9 -8.69 -14.85 46.25
CA PRO A 9 -7.84 -13.77 46.72
C PRO A 9 -6.39 -14.23 46.79
N LEU A 10 -5.46 -13.34 46.48
CA LEU A 10 -4.04 -13.59 46.74
C LEU A 10 -3.87 -13.95 48.22
N SER A 11 -3.12 -15.01 48.48
CA SER A 11 -2.74 -15.40 49.83
C SER A 11 -1.94 -14.29 50.51
N THR A 12 -1.89 -14.30 51.84
CA THR A 12 -1.07 -13.37 52.61
C THR A 12 0.40 -13.37 52.17
N GLN A 13 0.91 -14.52 51.71
CA GLN A 13 2.29 -14.65 51.21
C GLN A 13 2.47 -13.98 49.84
N GLU A 14 1.52 -14.14 48.92
CA GLU A 14 1.54 -13.49 47.60
C GLU A 14 1.38 -11.98 47.73
N LEU A 15 0.47 -11.50 48.58
CA LEU A 15 0.33 -10.08 48.90
C LEU A 15 1.63 -9.51 49.48
N ALA A 16 2.27 -10.22 50.41
CA ALA A 16 3.56 -9.81 50.98
C ALA A 16 4.70 -9.83 49.94
N LEU A 17 4.66 -10.74 48.95
CA LEU A 17 5.62 -10.79 47.86
C LEU A 17 5.45 -9.59 46.92
N VAL A 18 4.23 -9.30 46.47
CA VAL A 18 3.93 -8.14 45.61
C VAL A 18 4.27 -6.84 46.33
N LYS A 19 3.91 -6.70 47.62
CA LYS A 19 4.25 -5.52 48.41
C LYS A 19 5.75 -5.31 48.52
N ARG A 20 6.52 -6.36 48.82
CA ARG A 20 7.99 -6.28 48.85
C ARG A 20 8.58 -5.89 47.50
N TRP A 21 8.04 -6.40 46.40
CA TRP A 21 8.48 -6.03 45.05
C TRP A 21 8.20 -4.55 44.75
N ILE A 22 7.03 -4.03 45.14
CA ILE A 22 6.69 -2.60 45.02
C ILE A 22 7.63 -1.76 45.90
N ASP A 23 7.80 -2.14 47.17
CA ASP A 23 8.64 -1.42 48.16
C ASP A 23 10.13 -1.40 47.76
N GLN A 24 10.61 -2.42 47.05
CA GLN A 24 11.96 -2.46 46.48
C GLN A 24 12.18 -1.43 45.37
N GLY A 25 11.09 -0.94 44.76
CA GLY A 25 11.12 -0.06 43.61
C GLY A 25 11.63 -0.75 42.34
N ALA A 26 11.17 -0.28 41.19
CA ALA A 26 11.75 -0.69 39.92
C ALA A 26 13.12 0.00 39.74
N LYS A 27 14.22 -0.77 39.81
CA LYS A 27 15.54 -0.29 39.36
C LYS A 27 15.55 -0.22 37.84
N TRP A 28 15.02 0.89 37.31
CA TRP A 28 15.02 1.16 35.88
C TRP A 28 16.45 1.54 35.45
N PRO A 29 17.10 0.77 34.55
CA PRO A 29 18.45 1.11 34.12
C PRO A 29 18.42 2.45 33.36
N GLU A 30 19.43 3.29 33.55
CA GLU A 30 19.51 4.58 32.85
C GLU A 30 19.55 4.40 31.33
N SER A 31 20.05 3.26 30.83
CA SER A 31 19.99 2.90 29.41
C SER A 31 18.56 2.69 28.89
N ALA A 32 17.60 2.37 29.76
CA ALA A 32 16.19 2.29 29.39
C ALA A 32 15.48 3.65 29.47
N ASN A 33 16.15 4.69 29.97
CA ASN A 33 15.74 6.08 29.78
C ASN A 33 16.23 6.56 28.41
N SER A 34 15.49 6.19 27.36
CA SER A 34 15.61 6.78 26.04
C SER A 34 15.17 8.25 26.10
N LYS A 35 16.03 9.13 26.64
CA LYS A 35 15.63 10.52 26.88
C LYS A 35 15.58 11.37 25.62
N ASN A 36 15.96 10.91 24.42
CA ASN A 36 15.88 11.75 23.21
C ASN A 36 15.86 10.99 21.85
N LYS A 37 15.79 9.66 21.81
CA LYS A 37 15.85 8.92 20.53
C LYS A 37 14.68 7.97 20.39
N LEU A 38 13.78 8.23 19.44
CA LEU A 38 12.67 7.31 19.19
C LEU A 38 13.24 5.92 18.77
N PRO A 39 12.60 4.82 19.19
CA PRO A 39 13.01 3.47 18.78
C PRO A 39 13.16 3.37 17.25
N GLY A 40 14.18 2.65 16.78
CA GLY A 40 14.38 2.39 15.35
C GLY A 40 14.80 3.59 14.50
N SER A 41 14.95 4.78 15.07
CA SER A 41 15.34 5.99 14.32
C SER A 41 16.75 5.96 13.70
N ASP A 42 17.58 4.95 13.99
CA ASP A 42 18.85 4.67 13.32
C ASP A 42 18.74 3.68 12.16
N HIS A 43 17.57 3.09 11.93
CA HIS A 43 17.36 2.23 10.79
C HIS A 43 17.61 3.00 9.48
N TRP A 44 18.20 2.33 8.49
CA TRP A 44 18.68 2.95 7.26
C TRP A 44 17.57 3.68 6.49
N SER A 45 16.34 3.19 6.56
CA SER A 45 15.16 3.77 5.88
C SER A 45 14.72 5.11 6.47
N PHE A 46 15.11 5.41 7.72
CA PHE A 46 14.83 6.70 8.38
C PHE A 46 16.01 7.67 8.31
N GLN A 47 17.11 7.29 7.63
CA GLN A 47 18.22 8.19 7.37
C GLN A 47 18.01 8.95 6.06
N PRO A 48 18.55 10.17 5.94
CA PRO A 48 18.53 10.89 4.67
C PRO A 48 19.16 10.07 3.54
N VAL A 49 18.49 10.01 2.39
CA VAL A 49 19.02 9.39 1.17
C VAL A 49 20.28 10.13 0.74
N LYS A 50 21.33 9.38 0.43
CA LYS A 50 22.60 9.92 -0.05
C LYS A 50 22.85 9.43 -1.47
N ALA A 51 23.48 10.27 -2.28
CA ALA A 51 24.01 9.81 -3.56
C ALA A 51 25.07 8.73 -3.31
N VAL A 52 24.93 7.59 -3.99
CA VAL A 52 25.89 6.48 -3.91
C VAL A 52 26.47 6.27 -5.30
N THR A 53 27.80 6.16 -5.37
CA THR A 53 28.47 5.76 -6.61
C THR A 53 28.40 4.24 -6.75
N PRO A 54 27.91 3.69 -7.88
CA PRO A 54 27.92 2.25 -8.10
C PRO A 54 29.34 1.66 -7.94
N PRO A 55 29.47 0.46 -7.36
CA PRO A 55 30.77 -0.15 -7.13
C PRO A 55 31.42 -0.54 -8.46
N GLN A 56 32.75 -0.52 -8.50
CA GLN A 56 33.50 -1.14 -9.60
C GLN A 56 33.36 -2.66 -9.53
N VAL A 57 33.13 -3.29 -10.67
CA VAL A 57 32.91 -4.73 -10.85
C VAL A 57 33.83 -5.24 -11.97
N GLN A 58 34.16 -6.53 -11.95
CA GLN A 58 35.04 -7.15 -12.93
C GLN A 58 34.31 -7.45 -14.23
N ASN A 59 33.11 -8.03 -14.15
CA ASN A 59 32.31 -8.35 -15.33
C ASN A 59 31.44 -7.16 -15.78
N THR A 60 32.07 -6.15 -16.37
CA THR A 60 31.38 -4.95 -16.86
C THR A 60 30.44 -5.21 -18.04
N ALA A 61 30.57 -6.33 -18.74
CA ALA A 61 29.71 -6.68 -19.88
C ALA A 61 28.31 -7.16 -19.42
N TRP A 62 28.24 -7.80 -18.25
CA TRP A 62 26.99 -8.25 -17.64
C TRP A 62 26.20 -7.10 -17.01
N SER A 63 26.88 -6.19 -16.30
CA SER A 63 26.24 -5.03 -15.66
C SER A 63 25.75 -4.03 -16.71
N LYS A 64 24.42 -3.88 -16.86
CA LYS A 64 23.80 -2.94 -17.80
C LYS A 64 23.50 -1.58 -17.16
N ASN A 65 23.22 -1.58 -15.87
CA ASN A 65 22.91 -0.36 -15.12
C ASN A 65 23.61 -0.34 -13.74
N GLY A 66 23.42 0.74 -12.99
CA GLY A 66 24.04 0.93 -11.68
C GLY A 66 23.55 -0.05 -10.59
N ILE A 67 22.31 -0.55 -10.69
CA ILE A 67 21.74 -1.55 -9.77
C ILE A 67 22.46 -2.90 -9.97
N ASP A 68 22.67 -3.30 -11.23
CA ASP A 68 23.37 -4.53 -11.58
C ASP A 68 24.78 -4.55 -10.96
N ALA A 69 25.47 -3.41 -10.92
CA ALA A 69 26.80 -3.32 -10.33
C ALA A 69 26.79 -3.65 -8.82
N PHE A 70 25.76 -3.23 -8.07
CA PHE A 70 25.63 -3.58 -6.66
C PHE A 70 25.39 -5.08 -6.46
N ILE A 71 24.55 -5.69 -7.29
CA ILE A 71 24.27 -7.13 -7.25
C ILE A 71 25.53 -7.91 -7.63
N LEU A 72 26.16 -7.56 -8.75
CA LEU A 72 27.34 -8.23 -9.26
C LEU A 72 28.52 -8.12 -8.30
N ARG A 73 28.71 -6.96 -7.65
CA ARG A 73 29.75 -6.81 -6.63
C ARG A 73 29.60 -7.85 -5.51
N LYS A 74 28.38 -8.14 -5.07
CA LYS A 74 28.13 -9.16 -4.05
C LYS A 74 28.37 -10.56 -4.60
N LEU A 75 27.91 -10.84 -5.81
CA LEU A 75 28.13 -12.12 -6.50
C LEU A 75 29.62 -12.44 -6.67
N GLU A 76 30.43 -11.48 -7.14
CA GLU A 76 31.88 -11.61 -7.30
C GLU A 76 32.60 -11.87 -5.96
N GLN A 77 32.18 -11.20 -4.88
CA GLN A 77 32.72 -11.42 -3.53
C GLN A 77 32.45 -12.84 -3.03
N GLU A 78 31.24 -13.34 -3.29
CA GLU A 78 30.81 -14.69 -2.90
C GLU A 78 31.25 -15.76 -3.91
N LYS A 79 31.92 -15.37 -5.00
CA LYS A 79 32.36 -16.26 -6.09
C LYS A 79 31.21 -17.04 -6.72
N VAL A 80 30.06 -16.37 -6.86
CA VAL A 80 28.87 -16.89 -7.53
C VAL A 80 28.77 -16.19 -8.89
N GLU A 81 28.68 -16.97 -9.96
CA GLU A 81 28.43 -16.42 -11.29
C GLU A 81 26.94 -16.09 -11.47
N PRO A 82 26.58 -15.02 -12.19
CA PRO A 82 25.19 -14.78 -12.56
C PRO A 82 24.59 -15.96 -13.34
N SER A 83 23.30 -16.22 -13.11
CA SER A 83 22.56 -17.20 -13.90
C SER A 83 22.56 -16.81 -15.38
N ALA A 84 22.66 -17.82 -16.25
CA ALA A 84 22.48 -17.61 -17.68
C ALA A 84 21.07 -17.06 -17.97
N GLU A 85 20.98 -16.26 -19.03
CA GLU A 85 19.69 -15.78 -19.53
C GLU A 85 18.79 -16.97 -19.90
N ALA A 86 17.51 -16.83 -19.61
CA ALA A 86 16.54 -17.86 -19.95
C ALA A 86 16.39 -17.96 -21.47
N ASP A 87 16.00 -19.13 -21.97
CA ASP A 87 15.71 -19.29 -23.39
C ASP A 87 14.54 -18.39 -23.82
N ARG A 88 14.52 -18.05 -25.11
CA ARG A 88 13.53 -17.13 -25.70
C ARG A 88 12.09 -17.50 -25.39
N SER A 89 11.75 -18.79 -25.42
CA SER A 89 10.39 -19.26 -25.19
C SER A 89 9.96 -19.05 -23.73
N THR A 90 10.90 -19.25 -22.79
CA THR A 90 10.71 -18.96 -21.37
C THR A 90 10.55 -17.47 -21.12
N LEU A 91 11.36 -16.62 -21.75
CA LEU A 91 11.27 -15.17 -21.61
C LEU A 91 9.91 -14.64 -22.08
N ILE A 92 9.47 -15.02 -23.29
CA ILE A 92 8.16 -14.63 -23.83
C ILE A 92 7.04 -15.02 -22.88
N ARG A 93 7.02 -16.28 -22.42
CA ARG A 93 5.96 -16.74 -21.52
C ARG A 93 5.95 -15.98 -20.19
N ARG A 94 7.11 -15.72 -19.60
CA ARG A 94 7.22 -15.01 -18.31
C ARG A 94 6.73 -13.58 -18.43
N VAL A 95 7.25 -12.82 -19.40
CA VAL A 95 6.92 -11.40 -19.52
C VAL A 95 5.44 -11.16 -19.84
N TYR A 96 4.82 -12.03 -20.65
CA TYR A 96 3.37 -12.01 -20.89
C TYR A 96 2.58 -12.20 -19.58
N LEU A 97 2.88 -13.27 -18.82
CA LEU A 97 2.18 -13.55 -17.57
C LEU A 97 2.43 -12.49 -16.49
N ASP A 98 3.63 -11.93 -16.45
CA ASP A 98 3.99 -10.92 -15.45
C ASP A 98 3.29 -9.58 -15.74
N LEU A 99 3.31 -9.13 -17.00
CA LEU A 99 2.77 -7.82 -17.37
C LEU A 99 1.25 -7.82 -17.60
N THR A 100 0.69 -8.85 -18.23
CA THR A 100 -0.75 -8.89 -18.58
C THR A 100 -1.52 -9.97 -17.83
N GLY A 101 -0.85 -10.92 -17.18
CA GLY A 101 -1.51 -12.06 -16.53
C GLY A 101 -2.05 -13.10 -17.50
N LEU A 102 -1.83 -12.94 -18.81
CA LEU A 102 -2.34 -13.81 -19.86
C LEU A 102 -1.17 -14.45 -20.63
N PRO A 103 -1.30 -15.70 -21.11
CA PRO A 103 -0.35 -16.25 -22.06
C PRO A 103 -0.47 -15.54 -23.42
N PRO A 104 0.59 -15.55 -24.25
CA PRO A 104 0.52 -15.03 -25.62
C PRO A 104 -0.47 -15.83 -26.48
N SER A 105 -1.08 -15.19 -27.47
CA SER A 105 -1.79 -15.88 -28.54
C SER A 105 -0.82 -16.71 -29.41
N VAL A 106 -1.35 -17.60 -30.24
CA VAL A 106 -0.52 -18.38 -31.17
C VAL A 106 0.21 -17.46 -32.16
N GLU A 107 -0.47 -16.45 -32.67
CA GLU A 107 0.09 -15.47 -33.60
C GLU A 107 1.19 -14.62 -32.94
N GLU A 108 0.95 -14.18 -31.70
CA GLU A 108 1.95 -13.44 -30.92
C GLU A 108 3.17 -14.31 -30.60
N TRP A 109 2.94 -15.57 -30.22
CA TRP A 109 4.01 -16.53 -29.96
C TRP A 109 4.89 -16.74 -31.21
N GLU A 110 4.27 -17.00 -32.36
CA GLU A 110 4.98 -17.19 -33.62
C GLU A 110 5.74 -15.92 -34.03
N ARG A 111 5.15 -14.74 -33.85
CA ARG A 111 5.82 -13.45 -34.09
C ARG A 111 7.07 -13.31 -33.22
N TRP A 112 6.92 -13.43 -31.90
CA TRP A 112 8.01 -13.12 -30.97
C TRP A 112 9.10 -14.19 -30.94
N THR A 113 8.80 -15.42 -31.34
CA THR A 113 9.83 -16.47 -31.49
C THR A 113 10.66 -16.28 -32.76
N HIS A 114 10.08 -15.75 -33.84
CA HIS A 114 10.76 -15.54 -35.13
C HIS A 114 11.25 -14.10 -35.37
N GLU A 115 10.98 -13.16 -34.45
CA GLU A 115 11.47 -11.78 -34.58
C GLU A 115 13.02 -11.75 -34.63
N THR A 116 13.55 -11.01 -35.59
CA THR A 116 15.00 -10.97 -35.90
C THR A 116 15.67 -9.69 -35.45
N ASN A 117 14.88 -8.68 -35.08
CA ASN A 117 15.41 -7.45 -34.52
C ASN A 117 16.21 -7.76 -33.24
N PRO A 118 17.44 -7.22 -33.07
CA PRO A 118 18.20 -7.41 -31.84
C PRO A 118 17.46 -6.94 -30.58
N ASP A 119 16.60 -5.92 -30.70
CA ASP A 119 15.83 -5.33 -29.59
C ASP A 119 14.41 -5.92 -29.48
N TRP A 120 14.23 -7.17 -29.91
CA TRP A 120 12.91 -7.83 -29.94
C TRP A 120 12.25 -7.92 -28.56
N TYR A 121 13.05 -8.06 -27.50
CA TYR A 121 12.54 -8.25 -26.15
C TYR A 121 11.99 -6.93 -25.59
N GLU A 122 12.69 -5.83 -25.80
CA GLU A 122 12.25 -4.49 -25.45
C GLU A 122 10.97 -4.13 -26.21
N GLN A 123 10.90 -4.41 -27.51
CA GLN A 123 9.67 -4.19 -28.30
C GLN A 123 8.50 -5.03 -27.82
N LEU A 124 8.76 -6.27 -27.39
CA LEU A 124 7.75 -7.12 -26.76
C LEU A 124 7.26 -6.48 -25.46
N VAL A 125 8.17 -6.08 -24.56
CA VAL A 125 7.84 -5.43 -23.29
C VAL A 125 7.01 -4.17 -23.53
N ASP A 126 7.43 -3.29 -24.45
CA ASP A 126 6.71 -2.06 -24.80
C ASP A 126 5.29 -2.36 -25.31
N SER A 127 5.14 -3.40 -26.14
CA SER A 127 3.83 -3.80 -26.66
C SER A 127 2.89 -4.31 -25.55
N LEU A 128 3.44 -4.97 -24.54
CA LEU A 128 2.69 -5.48 -23.38
C LEU A 128 2.32 -4.36 -22.42
N LEU A 129 3.23 -3.41 -22.17
CA LEU A 129 2.95 -2.22 -21.35
C LEU A 129 1.86 -1.35 -21.99
N ALA A 130 1.80 -1.26 -23.31
CA ALA A 130 0.76 -0.56 -24.05
C ALA A 130 -0.58 -1.32 -24.14
N SER A 131 -0.63 -2.59 -23.71
CA SER A 131 -1.85 -3.40 -23.74
C SER A 131 -2.83 -2.96 -22.64
N PRO A 132 -4.15 -2.88 -22.91
CA PRO A 132 -5.13 -2.57 -21.87
C PRO A 132 -5.12 -3.58 -20.71
N HIS A 133 -4.67 -4.81 -20.97
CA HIS A 133 -4.53 -5.87 -19.96
C HIS A 133 -3.44 -5.59 -18.94
N TYR A 134 -2.49 -4.69 -19.23
CA TYR A 134 -1.47 -4.27 -18.26
C TYR A 134 -2.11 -3.63 -17.03
N GLY A 135 -2.94 -2.60 -17.24
CA GLY A 135 -3.67 -1.92 -16.16
C GLY A 135 -4.66 -2.83 -15.44
N GLU A 136 -5.27 -3.79 -16.13
CA GLU A 136 -6.13 -4.79 -15.49
C GLU A 136 -5.34 -5.71 -14.54
N ARG A 137 -4.16 -6.17 -15.01
CA ARG A 137 -3.27 -7.04 -14.24
C ARG A 137 -2.68 -6.32 -13.02
N TRP A 138 -2.08 -5.17 -13.25
CA TRP A 138 -1.40 -4.39 -12.22
C TRP A 138 -2.38 -3.68 -11.29
N GLY A 139 -3.53 -3.27 -11.82
CA GLY A 139 -4.62 -2.68 -11.06
C GLY A 139 -5.03 -3.57 -9.90
N ARG A 140 -5.17 -4.89 -10.12
CA ARG A 140 -5.51 -5.86 -9.06
C ARG A 140 -4.62 -5.74 -7.82
N HIS A 141 -3.31 -5.58 -7.99
CA HIS A 141 -2.38 -5.42 -6.86
C HIS A 141 -2.65 -4.13 -6.08
N TRP A 142 -2.97 -3.04 -6.78
CA TRP A 142 -3.36 -1.79 -6.14
C TRP A 142 -4.73 -1.87 -5.46
N LEU A 143 -5.71 -2.53 -6.09
CA LEU A 143 -7.04 -2.74 -5.52
C LEU A 143 -6.97 -3.49 -4.18
N ASP A 144 -6.11 -4.51 -4.08
CA ASP A 144 -5.86 -5.28 -2.85
C ASP A 144 -5.35 -4.36 -1.73
N LEU A 145 -4.35 -3.50 -2.03
CA LEU A 145 -3.80 -2.53 -1.07
C LEU A 145 -4.82 -1.45 -0.67
N ALA A 146 -5.69 -1.06 -1.60
CA ALA A 146 -6.71 -0.06 -1.37
C ALA A 146 -7.95 -0.58 -0.63
N ARG A 147 -8.01 -1.89 -0.32
CA ARG A 147 -9.15 -2.57 0.31
C ARG A 147 -10.42 -2.51 -0.56
N TYR A 148 -10.25 -2.51 -1.88
CA TYR A 148 -11.38 -2.44 -2.79
C TYR A 148 -12.31 -3.66 -2.66
N ALA A 149 -13.61 -3.41 -2.62
CA ALA A 149 -14.65 -4.42 -2.74
C ALA A 149 -15.88 -3.85 -3.45
N ASP A 150 -16.61 -4.72 -4.17
CA ASP A 150 -17.91 -4.39 -4.76
C ASP A 150 -19.06 -4.40 -3.73
N SER A 151 -18.73 -4.50 -2.44
CA SER A 151 -19.65 -4.55 -1.30
C SER A 151 -19.08 -3.82 -0.08
N ASP A 152 -19.89 -3.69 0.97
CA ASP A 152 -19.52 -2.95 2.19
C ASP A 152 -18.49 -3.68 3.06
N GLY A 153 -18.31 -4.99 2.85
CA GLY A 153 -17.29 -5.83 3.49
C GLY A 153 -17.50 -6.07 4.99
N PHE A 154 -18.66 -5.69 5.52
CA PHE A 154 -19.06 -5.87 6.92
C PHE A 154 -20.20 -6.90 7.04
N GLU A 155 -20.73 -7.17 8.24
CA GLU A 155 -21.68 -8.28 8.47
C GLU A 155 -22.87 -8.32 7.49
N LYS A 156 -23.62 -7.22 7.30
CA LYS A 156 -24.70 -7.15 6.28
C LYS A 156 -24.22 -7.22 4.82
N ASP A 157 -22.95 -6.89 4.57
CA ASP A 157 -22.26 -6.88 3.28
C ASP A 157 -23.10 -6.39 2.09
N SER A 158 -23.64 -5.17 2.18
CA SER A 158 -24.49 -4.63 1.11
C SER A 158 -23.67 -4.27 -0.14
N LYS A 159 -24.27 -4.43 -1.32
CA LYS A 159 -23.61 -4.13 -2.60
C LYS A 159 -23.29 -2.64 -2.73
N ARG A 160 -22.14 -2.33 -3.36
CA ARG A 160 -21.74 -0.99 -3.79
C ARG A 160 -21.90 -0.88 -5.32
N PRO A 161 -23.08 -0.50 -5.83
CA PRO A 161 -23.41 -0.61 -7.25
C PRO A 161 -22.52 0.23 -8.19
N HIS A 162 -21.79 1.20 -7.65
CA HIS A 162 -20.93 2.12 -8.40
C HIS A 162 -19.45 2.05 -8.01
N ALA A 163 -19.04 1.14 -7.11
CA ALA A 163 -17.64 1.01 -6.68
C ALA A 163 -16.70 0.72 -7.87
N TRP A 164 -17.18 -0.04 -8.86
CA TRP A 164 -16.42 -0.36 -10.08
C TRP A 164 -15.91 0.86 -10.84
N ARG A 165 -16.53 2.05 -10.69
CA ARG A 165 -16.04 3.28 -11.34
C ARG A 165 -14.65 3.66 -10.82
N TRP A 166 -14.40 3.48 -9.52
CA TRP A 166 -13.08 3.69 -8.93
C TRP A 166 -12.07 2.65 -9.41
N ARG A 167 -12.46 1.37 -9.47
CA ARG A 167 -11.62 0.31 -10.06
C ARG A 167 -11.22 0.64 -11.50
N THR A 168 -12.18 1.07 -12.31
CA THR A 168 -11.93 1.47 -13.70
C THR A 168 -10.99 2.68 -13.76
N TRP A 169 -11.13 3.66 -12.85
CA TRP A 169 -10.19 4.77 -12.76
C TRP A 169 -8.75 4.28 -12.50
N VAL A 170 -8.53 3.35 -11.56
CA VAL A 170 -7.20 2.78 -11.28
C VAL A 170 -6.61 2.09 -12.52
N ILE A 171 -7.41 1.25 -13.20
CA ILE A 171 -6.98 0.54 -14.41
C ILE A 171 -6.58 1.53 -15.50
N ASN A 172 -7.38 2.57 -15.70
CA ASN A 172 -7.13 3.58 -16.72
C ASN A 172 -5.89 4.43 -16.37
N ALA A 173 -5.69 4.77 -15.09
CA ALA A 173 -4.51 5.53 -14.66
C ALA A 173 -3.20 4.77 -14.92
N LEU A 174 -3.19 3.45 -14.66
CA LEU A 174 -2.04 2.58 -14.95
C LEU A 174 -1.80 2.44 -16.46
N ASN A 175 -2.85 2.22 -17.25
CA ASN A 175 -2.73 2.12 -18.72
C ASN A 175 -2.31 3.45 -19.37
N ALA A 176 -2.60 4.58 -18.73
CA ALA A 176 -2.18 5.90 -19.19
C ALA A 176 -0.75 6.27 -18.75
N ASP A 177 -0.03 5.38 -18.05
CA ASP A 177 1.27 5.65 -17.44
C ASP A 177 1.25 6.93 -16.59
N MET A 178 0.20 7.08 -15.77
CA MET A 178 0.04 8.26 -14.92
C MET A 178 1.22 8.39 -13.95
N PRO A 179 1.88 9.56 -13.89
CA PRO A 179 2.95 9.82 -12.93
C PRO A 179 2.51 9.52 -11.49
N PHE A 180 3.36 8.85 -10.73
CA PHE A 180 3.02 8.37 -9.38
C PHE A 180 2.68 9.49 -8.40
N ASP A 181 3.26 10.68 -8.57
CA ASP A 181 2.93 11.88 -7.80
C ASP A 181 1.49 12.34 -8.07
N GLN A 182 1.07 12.38 -9.34
CA GLN A 182 -0.31 12.67 -9.71
C GLN A 182 -1.28 11.58 -9.23
N PHE A 183 -0.94 10.31 -9.43
CA PHE A 183 -1.73 9.16 -8.97
C PHE A 183 -1.95 9.18 -7.45
N SER A 184 -0.94 9.60 -6.70
CA SER A 184 -1.02 9.79 -5.25
C SER A 184 -1.87 11.00 -4.87
N LEU A 185 -1.67 12.13 -5.53
CA LEU A 185 -2.39 13.37 -5.26
C LEU A 185 -3.90 13.19 -5.48
N GLU A 186 -4.31 12.63 -6.62
CA GLU A 186 -5.73 12.48 -6.94
C GLU A 186 -6.46 11.51 -6.00
N GLN A 187 -5.79 10.45 -5.54
CA GLN A 187 -6.40 9.50 -4.59
C GLN A 187 -6.44 10.03 -3.16
N LEU A 188 -5.43 10.80 -2.74
CA LEU A 188 -5.37 11.29 -1.37
C LEU A 188 -6.17 12.58 -1.15
N ALA A 189 -6.25 13.44 -2.18
CA ALA A 189 -6.79 14.79 -2.06
C ALA A 189 -7.34 15.35 -3.40
N GLY A 190 -7.79 14.50 -4.32
CA GLY A 190 -8.33 14.92 -5.61
C GLY A 190 -9.54 15.84 -5.48
N ASP A 191 -10.38 15.64 -4.46
CA ASP A 191 -11.50 16.51 -4.10
C ASP A 191 -11.11 17.90 -3.57
N LEU A 192 -9.87 18.05 -3.11
CA LEU A 192 -9.31 19.32 -2.64
C LEU A 192 -8.59 20.11 -3.74
N LEU A 193 -8.50 19.56 -4.96
CA LEU A 193 -7.91 20.28 -6.09
C LEU A 193 -8.79 21.48 -6.50
N PRO A 194 -8.20 22.57 -7.03
CA PRO A 194 -8.99 23.69 -7.52
C PRO A 194 -9.87 23.25 -8.70
N LYS A 195 -11.20 23.30 -8.54
CA LYS A 195 -12.19 22.87 -9.55
C LYS A 195 -11.94 21.42 -10.02
N PRO A 196 -12.10 20.44 -9.12
CA PRO A 196 -11.74 19.07 -9.42
C PRO A 196 -12.63 18.51 -10.54
N GLU A 197 -12.02 17.75 -11.44
CA GLU A 197 -12.75 16.99 -12.45
C GLU A 197 -13.48 15.80 -11.80
N THR A 198 -14.53 15.29 -12.45
CA THR A 198 -15.25 14.10 -11.97
C THR A 198 -14.32 12.90 -11.79
N SER A 199 -13.33 12.73 -12.66
CA SER A 199 -12.29 11.69 -12.55
C SER A 199 -11.49 11.79 -11.24
N GLN A 200 -11.13 13.02 -10.82
CA GLN A 200 -10.37 13.29 -9.61
C GLN A 200 -11.22 13.08 -8.35
N LEU A 201 -12.51 13.44 -8.42
CA LEU A 201 -13.48 13.12 -7.37
C LEU A 201 -13.67 11.60 -7.23
N VAL A 202 -13.75 10.88 -8.35
CA VAL A 202 -13.78 9.42 -8.35
C VAL A 202 -12.50 8.89 -7.72
N ALA A 203 -11.31 9.37 -8.12
CA ALA A 203 -10.01 8.93 -7.59
C ALA A 203 -9.92 9.00 -6.06
N THR A 204 -10.42 10.09 -5.46
CA THR A 204 -10.48 10.28 -3.99
C THR A 204 -11.35 9.23 -3.29
N GLY A 205 -12.16 8.49 -4.06
CA GLY A 205 -12.84 7.26 -3.64
C GLY A 205 -11.93 6.20 -3.02
N PHE A 206 -10.60 6.32 -3.12
CA PHE A 206 -9.66 5.55 -2.30
C PHE A 206 -10.05 5.55 -0.81
N HIS A 207 -10.44 6.72 -0.28
CA HIS A 207 -10.87 6.86 1.12
C HIS A 207 -12.27 6.30 1.39
N ARG A 208 -13.03 5.91 0.36
CA ARG A 208 -14.36 5.29 0.47
C ARG A 208 -14.30 3.76 0.50
N ASN A 209 -13.13 3.17 0.23
CA ASN A 209 -12.92 1.73 0.27
C ASN A 209 -12.83 1.12 1.69
N THR A 210 -13.02 1.93 2.74
CA THR A 210 -13.12 1.41 4.12
C THR A 210 -14.30 0.44 4.25
N LEU A 211 -14.26 -0.46 5.23
CA LEU A 211 -15.47 -1.20 5.62
C LEU A 211 -16.56 -0.21 6.10
N ILE A 212 -17.83 -0.51 5.80
CA ILE A 212 -18.96 0.34 6.21
C ILE A 212 -19.99 -0.53 6.93
N ASN A 213 -20.34 -0.18 8.16
CA ASN A 213 -21.47 -0.82 8.83
C ASN A 213 -22.78 -0.04 8.58
N ARG A 214 -23.77 -0.70 7.97
CA ARG A 214 -25.12 -0.15 7.69
C ARG A 214 -26.25 -0.90 8.40
N GLU A 215 -25.92 -1.57 9.49
CA GLU A 215 -26.90 -2.33 10.28
C GLU A 215 -27.79 -1.43 11.12
N GLY A 216 -28.97 -1.95 11.44
CA GLY A 216 -29.84 -1.29 12.40
C GLY A 216 -29.23 -1.39 13.80
N GLY A 217 -28.97 -0.23 14.43
CA GLY A 217 -28.41 -0.16 15.79
C GLY A 217 -26.92 0.14 15.85
N THR A 218 -26.22 0.26 14.72
CA THR A 218 -24.84 0.77 14.67
C THR A 218 -24.79 2.21 15.21
N ASP A 219 -23.84 2.49 16.10
CA ASP A 219 -23.52 3.87 16.50
C ASP A 219 -22.80 4.58 15.34
N PRO A 220 -23.37 5.65 14.75
CA PRO A 220 -22.76 6.35 13.62
C PRO A 220 -21.39 6.95 13.93
N GLU A 221 -21.17 7.40 15.17
CA GLU A 221 -19.88 7.99 15.57
C GLU A 221 -18.82 6.91 15.74
N GLU A 222 -19.19 5.74 16.27
CA GLU A 222 -18.28 4.59 16.36
C GLU A 222 -17.82 4.13 14.97
N ASP A 223 -18.75 3.98 14.01
CA ASP A 223 -18.42 3.61 12.62
C ASP A 223 -17.51 4.67 11.97
N ARG A 224 -17.83 5.96 12.13
CA ARG A 224 -17.01 7.07 11.62
C ARG A 224 -15.58 7.03 12.16
N VAL A 225 -15.40 6.78 13.46
CA VAL A 225 -14.07 6.67 14.09
C VAL A 225 -13.31 5.45 13.57
N LYS A 226 -13.96 4.27 13.48
CA LYS A 226 -13.35 3.05 12.92
C LYS A 226 -12.83 3.27 11.50
N ARG A 227 -13.61 3.95 10.67
CA ARG A 227 -13.24 4.26 9.28
C ARG A 227 -12.12 5.29 9.18
N THR A 228 -12.04 6.21 10.13
CA THR A 228 -10.93 7.18 10.23
C THR A 228 -9.63 6.49 10.66
N VAL A 229 -9.70 5.56 11.62
CA VAL A 229 -8.57 4.69 11.99
C VAL A 229 -8.09 3.88 10.78
N ASP A 230 -9.03 3.25 10.07
CA ASP A 230 -8.76 2.45 8.87
C ASP A 230 -8.01 3.26 7.78
N ARG A 231 -8.46 4.49 7.47
CA ARG A 231 -7.75 5.39 6.55
C ARG A 231 -6.34 5.74 7.01
N THR A 232 -6.20 6.07 8.29
CA THR A 232 -4.91 6.43 8.90
C THR A 232 -3.90 5.30 8.75
N ASN A 233 -4.35 4.08 9.06
CA ASN A 233 -3.53 2.88 9.02
C ASN A 233 -3.13 2.53 7.59
N THR A 234 -4.07 2.61 6.64
CA THR A 234 -3.79 2.31 5.24
C THR A 234 -2.90 3.34 4.57
N LEU A 235 -3.03 4.63 4.90
CA LEU A 235 -2.04 5.61 4.44
C LEU A 235 -0.62 5.20 4.88
N GLY A 236 -0.47 4.82 6.16
CA GLY A 236 0.79 4.35 6.72
C GLY A 236 1.36 3.14 5.97
N SER A 237 0.56 2.10 5.81
CA SER A 237 1.04 0.86 5.19
C SER A 237 1.25 0.96 3.68
N VAL A 238 0.36 1.66 2.96
CA VAL A 238 0.37 1.70 1.49
C VAL A 238 1.30 2.77 0.93
N TRP A 239 1.33 3.98 1.50
CA TRP A 239 2.21 5.07 0.99
C TRP A 239 3.51 5.20 1.75
N LEU A 240 3.48 5.08 3.08
CA LEU A 240 4.67 5.31 3.89
C LEU A 240 5.49 4.04 4.10
N GLY A 241 4.94 2.86 3.79
CA GLY A 241 5.60 1.57 3.99
C GLY A 241 5.87 1.25 5.46
N ILE A 242 5.11 1.85 6.39
CA ILE A 242 5.25 1.64 7.84
C ILE A 242 3.92 1.34 8.50
N THR A 243 3.91 0.43 9.48
CA THR A 243 2.71 0.11 10.26
C THR A 243 2.50 1.15 11.35
N VAL A 244 1.61 2.11 11.12
CA VAL A 244 1.34 3.18 12.10
C VAL A 244 0.35 2.73 13.20
N GLU A 245 -0.30 1.59 13.02
CA GLU A 245 -1.44 1.07 13.81
C GLU A 245 -1.17 0.96 15.32
N CYS A 246 0.02 0.51 15.74
CA CYS A 246 0.32 0.44 17.18
C CYS A 246 0.24 1.83 17.86
N GLY A 247 0.51 2.88 17.07
CA GLY A 247 0.37 4.30 17.43
C GLY A 247 -1.02 4.67 17.94
N GLN A 248 -2.06 3.89 17.59
CA GLN A 248 -3.42 4.07 18.07
C GLN A 248 -3.50 4.00 19.60
N CYS A 249 -2.89 2.97 20.20
CA CYS A 249 -3.02 2.70 21.63
C CYS A 249 -1.79 3.18 22.43
N HIS A 250 -0.60 3.20 21.83
CA HIS A 250 0.64 3.61 22.49
C HIS A 250 1.70 4.05 21.47
N THR A 251 2.77 4.73 21.91
CA THR A 251 3.92 5.01 21.04
C THR A 251 4.48 3.72 20.44
N HIS A 252 4.77 3.72 19.14
CA HIS A 252 5.18 2.52 18.41
C HIS A 252 6.41 1.89 19.06
N LYS A 253 6.41 0.56 19.19
CA LYS A 253 7.41 -0.16 19.99
C LYS A 253 8.80 -0.18 19.34
N TYR A 254 8.82 -0.25 18.01
CA TYR A 254 10.05 -0.50 17.24
C TYR A 254 10.37 0.58 16.21
N ASP A 255 9.38 1.39 15.85
CA ASP A 255 9.51 2.40 14.80
C ASP A 255 9.45 3.78 15.42
N PRO A 256 10.05 4.79 14.77
CA PRO A 256 10.17 6.12 15.33
C PRO A 256 8.88 6.93 15.16
N LEU A 257 7.76 6.42 15.70
CA LEU A 257 6.44 7.02 15.61
C LEU A 257 5.79 7.09 17.00
N THR A 258 5.51 8.29 17.48
CA THR A 258 4.78 8.51 18.73
C THR A 258 3.28 8.37 18.56
N GLN A 259 2.56 8.04 19.64
CA GLN A 259 1.08 8.08 19.64
C GLN A 259 0.56 9.48 19.28
N ARG A 260 1.26 10.54 19.68
CA ARG A 260 0.89 11.91 19.31
C ARG A 260 0.95 12.12 17.80
N GLU A 261 1.97 11.59 17.13
CA GLU A 261 2.09 11.66 15.67
C GLU A 261 1.05 10.83 14.96
N TYR A 262 0.69 9.65 15.49
CA TYR A 262 -0.46 8.88 15.01
C TYR A 262 -1.74 9.71 14.99
N TYR A 263 -2.07 10.38 16.10
CA TYR A 263 -3.29 11.20 16.15
C TYR A 263 -3.20 12.51 15.34
N ARG A 264 -2.00 12.99 15.03
CA ARG A 264 -1.80 14.07 14.04
C ARG A 264 -2.10 13.59 12.63
N LEU A 265 -1.70 12.36 12.29
CA LEU A 265 -2.03 11.74 11.01
C LEU A 265 -3.54 11.49 10.90
N TYR A 266 -4.13 10.92 11.96
CA TYR A 266 -5.58 10.70 12.09
C TYR A 266 -6.40 11.98 11.86
N ALA A 267 -5.90 13.13 12.34
CA ALA A 267 -6.60 14.40 12.23
C ALA A 267 -6.90 14.82 10.78
N PHE A 268 -6.06 14.45 9.81
CA PHE A 268 -6.31 14.71 8.38
C PHE A 268 -7.61 14.05 7.90
N PHE A 269 -7.89 12.84 8.38
CA PHE A 269 -9.06 12.05 7.96
C PHE A 269 -10.29 12.25 8.85
N ASN A 270 -10.11 12.83 10.04
CA ASN A 270 -11.19 13.03 11.01
C ASN A 270 -12.16 14.18 10.67
N SER A 271 -11.94 14.86 9.55
CA SER A 271 -12.77 15.98 9.07
C SER A 271 -13.50 15.68 7.75
N LEU A 272 -13.40 14.45 7.25
CA LEU A 272 -13.98 14.06 5.97
C LEU A 272 -15.51 14.03 6.02
N THR A 273 -16.13 14.56 4.97
CA THR A 273 -17.52 14.30 4.62
C THR A 273 -17.58 13.30 3.48
N GLU A 274 -18.68 12.55 3.39
CA GLU A 274 -18.79 11.48 2.41
C GLU A 274 -20.09 11.54 1.60
N PRO A 275 -20.29 12.63 0.84
CA PRO A 275 -21.46 12.73 -0.02
C PRO A 275 -21.40 11.68 -1.13
N ASP A 276 -22.57 11.19 -1.52
CA ASP A 276 -22.70 10.52 -2.80
C ASP A 276 -22.69 11.58 -3.91
N ILE A 277 -21.92 11.32 -4.97
CA ILE A 277 -21.74 12.24 -6.09
C ILE A 277 -22.24 11.60 -7.39
N GLY A 278 -22.68 12.43 -8.33
CA GLY A 278 -22.83 12.02 -9.72
C GLY A 278 -21.47 11.83 -10.36
N ALA A 279 -21.23 10.64 -10.92
CA ALA A 279 -19.99 10.35 -11.64
C ALA A 279 -20.28 9.66 -12.99
N PRO A 280 -21.05 10.31 -13.89
CA PRO A 280 -21.39 9.73 -15.19
C PRO A 280 -20.13 9.46 -16.03
N LEU A 281 -20.15 8.37 -16.80
CA LEU A 281 -19.19 8.16 -17.88
C LEU A 281 -19.43 9.18 -19.00
N PRO A 282 -18.45 9.43 -19.89
CA PRO A 282 -18.63 10.35 -21.01
C PRO A 282 -19.90 10.08 -21.85
N GLU A 283 -20.22 8.81 -22.08
CA GLU A 283 -21.42 8.38 -22.80
C GLU A 283 -22.73 8.53 -21.99
N GLU A 284 -22.65 8.63 -20.66
CA GLU A 284 -23.80 8.79 -19.76
C GLU A 284 -24.13 10.27 -19.49
N GLN A 285 -23.20 11.18 -19.80
CA GLN A 285 -23.27 12.60 -19.42
C GLN A 285 -24.59 13.27 -19.85
N ALA A 286 -24.97 13.12 -21.12
CA ALA A 286 -26.19 13.75 -21.65
C ALA A 286 -27.48 13.23 -20.98
N ALA A 287 -27.51 11.94 -20.62
CA ALA A 287 -28.64 11.35 -19.91
C ALA A 287 -28.69 11.82 -18.45
N PHE A 288 -27.51 11.93 -17.81
CA PHE A 288 -27.36 12.40 -16.44
C PHE A 288 -27.81 13.87 -16.29
N GLU A 289 -27.39 14.75 -17.20
CA GLU A 289 -27.79 16.17 -17.24
C GLU A 289 -29.29 16.37 -17.51
N LYS A 290 -29.93 15.43 -18.20
CA LYS A 290 -31.38 15.48 -18.43
C LYS A 290 -32.19 15.06 -17.20
N ALA A 291 -31.61 14.25 -16.33
CA ALA A 291 -32.29 13.64 -15.18
C ALA A 291 -32.18 14.47 -13.89
N ASN A 292 -31.26 15.44 -13.83
CA ASN A 292 -30.97 16.29 -12.67
C ASN A 292 -31.07 17.78 -13.03
#